data_AF-A0A807N4K5-F1
#
_entry.id   AF-A0A807N4K5-F1
#
_cell.length_a   1.000
_cell.length_b   1.000
_cell.length_c   1.000
_cell.angle_alpha   90.00
_cell.angle_beta   90.00
_cell.angle_gamma   90.00
#
_symmetry.space_group_name_H-M   'P 1'
#
loop_
_entity.id
_entity.type
_entity.pdbx_description
1 polymer ?
#
loop_
_entity_poly.entity_id
_entity_poly.type
_entity_poly.pdbx_seq_one_letter_code
_entity_poly.pdbx_strand_id
1 'polypeptide(L)'
;MALPQMPPPRLIALRSVATLVISLLIAQAGWAAAFLGGDTGYRRHHEVMAGITLAVCVAAAVVYVALRRTAGPVNVGLAVAVAVAASVQYGLGVAGSTSLHIFLGVLLVGLGTALTSWTYRHRPPEPATT
;
A
#
# COMPACT_ATOMS: atom_id res chain seq x y z
N MET A 1 1.83 20.52 30.72
CA MET A 1 1.97 20.04 29.32
C MET A 1 0.90 18.99 29.11
N ALA A 2 -0.10 19.23 28.25
CA ALA A 2 -1.14 18.24 27.98
C ALA A 2 -0.55 17.10 27.14
N LEU A 3 -0.85 15.84 27.49
CA LEU A 3 -0.42 14.70 26.69
C LEU A 3 -1.14 14.74 25.33
N PRO A 4 -0.47 14.37 24.23
CA PRO A 4 -1.11 14.24 22.93
C PRO A 4 -2.30 13.29 23.01
N GLN A 5 -3.48 13.71 22.56
CA GLN A 5 -4.64 12.84 22.48
C GLN A 5 -4.38 11.71 21.47
N MET A 6 -4.66 10.47 21.88
CA MET A 6 -4.49 9.33 20.98
C MET A 6 -5.55 9.36 19.86
N PRO A 7 -5.16 9.04 18.61
CA PRO A 7 -6.12 8.89 17.53
C PRO A 7 -7.15 7.77 17.82
N PRO A 8 -8.37 7.85 17.26
CA PRO A 8 -9.35 6.77 17.39
C PRO A 8 -8.79 5.43 16.87
N PRO A 9 -9.17 4.27 17.46
CA PRO A 9 -8.63 2.96 17.08
C PRO A 9 -8.77 2.63 15.59
N ARG A 10 -9.87 3.06 14.96
CA ARG A 10 -10.12 2.86 13.52
C ARG A 10 -9.10 3.62 12.66
N LEU A 11 -8.67 4.81 13.07
CA LEU A 11 -7.65 5.58 12.36
C LEU A 11 -6.25 4.97 12.56
N ILE A 12 -5.98 4.43 13.75
CA ILE A 12 -4.75 3.67 14.00
C ILE A 12 -4.69 2.47 13.06
N ALA A 13 -5.77 1.69 12.94
CA ALA A 13 -5.83 0.55 12.02
C ALA A 13 -5.56 0.94 10.56
N LEU A 14 -6.17 2.02 10.07
CA LEU A 14 -5.92 2.52 8.70
C LEU A 14 -4.45 2.91 8.49
N ARG A 15 -3.85 3.60 9.47
CA ARG A 15 -2.43 3.99 9.44
C ARG A 15 -1.51 2.78 9.47
N SER A 16 -1.76 1.80 10.33
CA SER A 16 -0.99 0.56 10.40
C SER A 16 -1.03 -0.20 9.08
N VAL A 17 -2.21 -0.31 8.46
CA VAL A 17 -2.39 -0.96 7.16
C VAL A 17 -1.67 -0.22 6.04
N ALA A 18 -1.77 1.12 5.98
CA ALA A 18 -1.03 1.90 4.98
C ALA A 18 0.49 1.74 5.15
N THR A 19 0.98 1.79 6.39
CA THR A 19 2.39 1.58 6.71
C THR A 19 2.87 0.19 6.29
N LEU A 20 2.08 -0.85 6.54
CA LEU A 20 2.41 -2.21 6.09
C LEU A 20 2.49 -2.29 4.56
N VAL A 21 1.52 -1.70 3.85
CA VAL A 21 1.52 -1.65 2.38
C VAL A 21 2.78 -0.96 1.85
N ILE A 22 3.10 0.25 2.31
CA ILE A 22 4.27 0.97 1.78
C ILE A 22 5.59 0.28 2.13
N SER A 23 5.71 -0.33 3.31
CA SER A 23 6.89 -1.14 3.68
C SER A 23 7.10 -2.31 2.72
N LEU A 24 6.03 -3.03 2.35
CA LEU A 24 6.10 -4.13 1.40
C LEU A 24 6.43 -3.65 -0.03
N LEU A 25 5.88 -2.50 -0.45
CA LEU A 25 6.20 -1.93 -1.77
C LEU A 25 7.66 -1.48 -1.86
N ILE A 26 8.20 -0.87 -0.79
CA ILE A 26 9.62 -0.50 -0.71
C ILE A 26 10.50 -1.75 -0.71
N ALA A 27 10.15 -2.77 0.07
CA ALA A 27 10.87 -4.04 0.08
C ALA A 27 10.87 -4.72 -1.30
N GLN A 28 9.74 -4.70 -2.01
CA GLN A 28 9.63 -5.21 -3.38
C GLN A 28 10.56 -4.49 -4.36
N ALA A 29 10.61 -3.17 -4.29
CA ALA A 29 11.55 -2.38 -5.08
C ALA A 29 13.02 -2.71 -4.73
N GLY A 30 13.32 -2.94 -3.44
CA GLY A 30 14.64 -3.33 -2.96
C GLY A 30 15.09 -4.69 -3.51
N TRP A 31 14.25 -5.73 -3.44
CA TRP A 31 14.58 -7.04 -4.00
C TRP A 31 14.71 -7.02 -5.52
N ALA A 32 13.84 -6.27 -6.21
CA ALA A 32 13.96 -6.07 -7.65
C ALA A 32 15.28 -5.37 -8.02
N ALA A 33 15.66 -4.32 -7.28
CA ALA A 33 16.92 -3.62 -7.51
C ALA A 33 18.14 -4.51 -7.25
N ALA A 34 18.14 -5.32 -6.18
CA ALA A 34 19.22 -6.25 -5.89
C ALA A 34 19.37 -7.33 -6.99
N PHE A 35 18.24 -7.86 -7.48
CA PHE A 35 18.24 -8.79 -8.61
C PHE A 35 18.80 -8.15 -9.89
N LEU A 36 18.34 -6.94 -10.23
CA LEU A 36 18.86 -6.18 -11.38
C LEU A 36 20.35 -5.83 -11.23
N GLY A 37 20.83 -5.69 -9.99
CA GLY A 37 22.24 -5.52 -9.64
C GLY A 37 23.10 -6.78 -9.75
N GLY A 38 22.51 -7.93 -10.11
CA GLY A 38 23.22 -9.19 -10.39
C GLY A 38 23.08 -10.26 -9.30
N ASP A 39 22.47 -9.96 -8.15
CA ASP A 39 22.23 -10.97 -7.12
C ASP A 39 20.95 -11.76 -7.42
N THR A 40 21.13 -12.84 -8.18
CA THR A 40 20.03 -13.71 -8.63
C THR A 40 19.22 -14.34 -7.50
N GLY A 41 19.75 -14.41 -6.27
CA GLY A 41 19.03 -14.94 -5.11
C GLY A 41 17.81 -14.08 -4.72
N TYR A 42 17.85 -12.78 -5.00
CA TYR A 42 16.74 -11.87 -4.70
C TYR A 42 15.56 -11.99 -5.66
N ARG A 43 15.72 -12.65 -6.82
CA ARG A 43 14.59 -12.96 -7.71
C ARG A 43 13.53 -13.80 -7.01
N ARG A 44 13.93 -14.86 -6.31
CA ARG A 44 13.00 -15.73 -5.59
C ARG A 44 12.28 -14.98 -4.46
N HIS A 45 13.00 -14.11 -3.76
CA HIS A 45 12.41 -13.26 -2.71
C HIS A 45 11.35 -12.32 -3.29
N HIS A 46 11.67 -11.64 -4.40
CA HIS A 46 10.75 -10.78 -5.14
C HIS A 46 9.48 -11.55 -5.56
N GLU A 47 9.65 -12.72 -6.19
CA GLU A 47 8.55 -13.57 -6.68
C GLU A 47 7.63 -14.07 -5.55
N VAL A 48 8.18 -14.68 -4.50
CA VAL A 48 7.39 -15.21 -3.37
C VAL A 48 6.65 -14.09 -2.66
N MET A 49 7.35 -12.98 -2.38
CA MET A 49 6.75 -11.86 -1.69
C MET A 49 5.77 -11.10 -2.57
N ALA A 50 5.78 -11.26 -3.90
CA ALA A 50 4.82 -10.57 -4.78
C ALA A 50 3.38 -11.01 -4.48
N GLY A 51 3.18 -12.32 -4.24
CA GLY A 51 1.88 -12.85 -3.84
C GLY A 51 1.41 -12.32 -2.48
N ILE A 52 2.34 -12.24 -1.51
CA ILE A 52 2.05 -11.68 -0.18
C ILE A 52 1.71 -10.19 -0.26
N THR A 53 2.51 -9.41 -0.99
CA THR A 53 2.26 -7.98 -1.21
C THR A 53 0.90 -7.77 -1.87
N LEU A 54 0.56 -8.55 -2.90
CA LEU A 54 -0.76 -8.48 -3.54
C LEU A 54 -1.89 -8.76 -2.53
N ALA A 55 -1.79 -9.85 -1.78
CA ALA A 55 -2.80 -10.20 -0.78
C ALA A 55 -2.98 -9.09 0.26
N VAL A 56 -1.89 -8.48 0.73
CA VAL A 56 -1.94 -7.35 1.67
C VAL A 56 -2.55 -6.10 1.05
N CYS A 57 -2.23 -5.76 -0.21
CA CYS A 57 -2.85 -4.63 -0.90
C CYS A 57 -4.37 -4.82 -1.07
N VAL A 58 -4.82 -6.03 -1.40
CA VAL A 58 -6.26 -6.36 -1.50
C VAL A 58 -6.93 -6.30 -0.13
N ALA A 59 -6.33 -6.89 0.90
CA ALA A 59 -6.84 -6.81 2.27
C ALA A 59 -6.90 -5.37 2.78
N ALA A 60 -5.91 -4.54 2.43
CA ALA A 60 -5.91 -3.11 2.72
C ALA A 60 -7.11 -2.42 2.08
N ALA A 61 -7.38 -2.64 0.79
CA ALA A 61 -8.56 -2.08 0.14
C ALA A 61 -9.87 -2.49 0.85
N VAL A 62 -10.00 -3.75 1.27
CA VAL A 62 -11.14 -4.24 2.06
C VAL A 62 -11.28 -3.47 3.38
N VAL A 63 -10.18 -3.28 4.13
CA VAL A 63 -10.19 -2.52 5.39
C VAL A 63 -10.62 -1.07 5.16
N TYR A 64 -10.09 -0.41 4.13
CA TYR A 64 -10.45 0.98 3.81
C TYR A 64 -11.93 1.10 3.43
N VAL A 65 -12.47 0.16 2.64
CA VAL A 65 -13.90 0.13 2.27
C VAL A 65 -14.78 -0.15 3.49
N ALA A 66 -14.39 -1.09 4.35
CA ALA A 66 -15.10 -1.42 5.58
C ALA A 66 -15.14 -0.22 6.55
N LEU A 67 -14.06 0.56 6.60
CA LEU A 67 -13.92 1.76 7.41
C LEU A 67 -14.13 3.06 6.63
N ARG A 68 -14.85 3.03 5.49
CA ARG A 68 -14.98 4.18 4.56
C ARG A 68 -15.45 5.48 5.22
N ARG A 69 -16.29 5.39 6.27
CA ARG A 69 -16.77 6.56 7.02
C ARG A 69 -15.64 7.24 7.81
N THR A 70 -14.67 6.46 8.28
CA THR A 70 -13.47 6.97 8.97
C THR A 70 -12.35 7.31 8.00
N ALA A 71 -12.25 6.61 6.86
CA ALA A 71 -11.18 6.81 5.89
C ALA A 71 -11.43 8.03 4.98
N GLY A 72 -12.68 8.30 4.63
CA GLY A 72 -13.04 9.29 3.62
C GLY A 72 -12.82 8.79 2.18
N PRO A 73 -13.45 9.43 1.19
CA PRO A 73 -13.49 8.92 -0.19
C PRO A 73 -12.12 8.89 -0.88
N VAL A 74 -11.25 9.86 -0.60
CA VAL A 74 -9.90 9.93 -1.22
C VAL A 74 -9.04 8.73 -0.81
N ASN A 75 -9.00 8.41 0.49
CA ASN A 75 -8.23 7.29 0.99
C ASN A 75 -8.77 5.94 0.50
N VAL A 76 -10.10 5.80 0.41
CA VAL A 76 -10.72 4.60 -0.17
C VAL A 76 -10.33 4.46 -1.64
N GLY A 77 -10.41 5.55 -2.43
CA GLY A 77 -10.00 5.55 -3.82
C GLY A 77 -8.52 5.17 -4.00
N LEU A 78 -7.62 5.73 -3.18
CA LEU A 78 -6.20 5.39 -3.19
C LEU A 78 -5.96 3.92 -2.84
N ALA A 79 -6.61 3.38 -1.80
CA ALA A 79 -6.45 1.99 -1.40
C ALA A 79 -6.93 1.01 -2.49
N VAL A 80 -8.07 1.30 -3.12
CA VAL A 80 -8.57 0.51 -4.26
C VAL A 80 -7.63 0.61 -5.45
N ALA A 81 -7.14 1.82 -5.78
CA ALA A 81 -6.19 2.01 -6.86
C ALA A 81 -4.88 1.25 -6.62
N VAL A 82 -4.37 1.22 -5.39
CA VAL A 82 -3.20 0.40 -5.01
C VAL A 82 -3.47 -1.08 -5.24
N ALA A 83 -4.62 -1.59 -4.81
CA ALA A 83 -4.97 -3.01 -5.01
C ALA A 83 -5.08 -3.39 -6.50
N VAL A 84 -5.72 -2.54 -7.31
CA VAL A 84 -5.82 -2.75 -8.77
C VAL A 84 -4.44 -2.70 -9.41
N ALA A 85 -3.63 -1.68 -9.12
CA ALA A 85 -2.29 -1.54 -9.68
C ALA A 85 -1.38 -2.69 -9.25
N ALA A 86 -1.44 -3.16 -8.00
CA ALA A 86 -0.71 -4.34 -7.53
C ALA A 86 -1.14 -5.63 -8.27
N SER A 87 -2.43 -5.76 -8.59
CA SER A 87 -2.94 -6.91 -9.36
C SER A 87 -2.40 -6.91 -10.79
N VAL A 88 -2.43 -5.73 -11.44
CA VAL A 88 -1.84 -5.56 -12.78
C VAL A 88 -0.34 -5.80 -12.73
N GLN A 89 0.35 -5.28 -11.72
CA GLN A 89 1.79 -5.46 -11.52
C GLN A 89 2.18 -6.93 -11.42
N TYR A 90 1.43 -7.71 -10.63
CA TYR A 90 1.61 -9.15 -10.50
C TYR A 90 1.41 -9.85 -11.85
N GLY A 91 0.33 -9.53 -12.56
CA GLY A 91 0.05 -10.06 -13.90
C GLY A 91 1.16 -9.77 -14.92
N LEU A 92 1.69 -8.54 -14.93
CA LEU A 92 2.83 -8.16 -15.79
C LEU A 92 4.09 -8.97 -15.46
N GLY A 93 4.34 -9.24 -14.17
CA GLY A 93 5.45 -10.06 -13.71
C GLY A 93 5.34 -11.50 -14.21
N VAL A 94 4.15 -12.10 -14.09
CA VAL A 94 3.86 -13.45 -14.60
C VAL A 94 3.96 -13.51 -16.12
N ALA A 95 3.50 -12.47 -16.83
CA ALA A 95 3.55 -12.39 -18.29
C ALA A 95 4.96 -12.08 -18.85
N GLY A 96 5.95 -11.81 -17.99
CA GLY A 96 7.31 -11.47 -18.42
C GLY A 96 7.43 -10.10 -19.11
N SER A 97 6.45 -9.20 -18.93
CA SER A 97 6.47 -7.87 -19.54
C SER A 97 7.36 -6.90 -18.73
N THR A 98 8.67 -7.06 -18.84
CA THR A 98 9.65 -6.43 -17.94
C THR A 98 9.57 -4.91 -17.91
N SER A 99 9.55 -4.23 -19.06
CA SER A 99 9.57 -2.76 -19.11
C SER A 99 8.33 -2.13 -18.47
N LEU A 100 7.15 -2.67 -18.80
CA LEU A 100 5.88 -2.21 -18.21
C LEU A 100 5.83 -2.53 -16.72
N HIS A 101 6.30 -3.71 -16.31
CA HIS A 101 6.39 -4.11 -14.92
C HIS A 101 7.29 -3.16 -14.13
N ILE A 102 8.49 -2.83 -14.61
CA ILE A 102 9.38 -1.89 -13.92
C ILE A 102 8.72 -0.51 -13.79
N PHE A 103 8.19 0.02 -14.89
CA PHE A 103 7.56 1.34 -14.89
C PHE A 103 6.37 1.43 -13.93
N LEU A 104 5.43 0.48 -14.02
CA LEU A 104 4.27 0.44 -13.12
C LEU A 104 4.68 0.19 -11.66
N GLY A 105 5.76 -0.57 -11.42
CA GLY A 105 6.31 -0.77 -10.08
C GLY A 105 6.71 0.54 -9.40
N VAL A 106 7.36 1.45 -10.14
CA VAL A 106 7.71 2.79 -9.62
C VAL A 106 6.46 3.61 -9.31
N LEU A 107 5.48 3.62 -10.23
CA LEU A 107 4.21 4.32 -10.00
C LEU A 107 3.43 3.76 -8.81
N LEU A 108 3.45 2.44 -8.61
CA LEU A 108 2.80 1.78 -7.48
C LEU A 108 3.42 2.18 -6.15
N VAL A 109 4.75 2.33 -6.06
CA VAL A 109 5.41 2.87 -4.86
C VAL A 109 4.98 4.31 -4.61
N GLY A 110 4.86 5.14 -5.65
CA GLY A 110 4.34 6.50 -5.55
C GLY A 110 2.90 6.54 -5.05
N LEU A 111 2.05 5.63 -5.53
CA LEU A 111 0.66 5.52 -5.11
C LEU A 111 0.54 5.03 -3.65
N GLY A 112 1.34 4.07 -3.23
CA GLY A 112 1.44 3.65 -1.84
C GLY A 112 1.93 4.79 -0.93
N THR A 113 2.87 5.60 -1.40
CA THR A 113 3.33 6.80 -0.68
C THR A 113 2.20 7.81 -0.54
N ALA A 114 1.42 8.03 -1.60
CA ALA A 114 0.25 8.91 -1.55
C ALA A 114 -0.80 8.40 -0.55
N LEU A 115 -1.15 7.11 -0.60
CA LEU A 115 -2.07 6.48 0.36
C LEU A 115 -1.61 6.69 1.81
N THR A 116 -0.33 6.42 2.09
CA THR A 116 0.24 6.61 3.43
C THR A 116 0.20 8.08 3.85
N SER A 117 0.66 9.00 3.00
CA SER A 117 0.68 10.43 3.30
C SER A 117 -0.74 10.97 3.57
N TRP A 118 -1.71 10.65 2.72
CA TRP A 118 -3.09 11.10 2.89
C TRP A 118 -3.76 10.49 4.12
N THR A 119 -3.50 9.21 4.42
CA THR A 119 -4.03 8.53 5.62
C THR A 119 -3.49 9.16 6.89
N TYR A 120 -2.21 9.50 6.96
CA TYR A 120 -1.63 10.15 8.13
C TYR A 120 -2.13 11.59 8.32
N ARG A 121 -2.39 12.32 7.23
CA ARG A 121 -2.96 13.68 7.25
C ARG A 121 -4.48 13.70 7.48
N HIS A 122 -5.16 12.56 7.34
CA HIS A 122 -6.60 12.50 7.44
C HIS A 122 -7.10 12.80 8.85
N ARG A 123 -8.12 13.65 8.93
CA ARG A 123 -8.88 13.95 10.15
C ARG A 123 -10.29 13.38 9.96
N PRO A 124 -10.70 12.39 10.78
CA PRO A 124 -12.06 11.88 10.72
C PRO A 124 -13.07 12.99 11.04
N PRO A 125 -14.31 12.91 10.54
CA PRO A 125 -15.38 13.80 10.97
C PRO A 125 -15.54 13.75 12.50
N GLU A 126 -15.72 14.90 13.14
CA GLU A 126 -16.03 14.95 14.57
C GLU A 126 -17.38 14.26 14.83
N PRO A 127 -17.53 13.54 15.95
CA PRO A 127 -18.84 13.06 16.38
C PRO A 127 -19.77 14.27 16.54
N ALA A 128 -20.94 14.25 15.90
CA ALA A 128 -21.94 15.30 16.09
C ALA A 128 -22.27 15.41 17.59
N THR A 129 -22.09 16.59 18.17
CA THR A 129 -22.54 16.90 19.53
C THR A 129 -24.06 17.00 19.51
N THR A 130 -24.75 15.94 19.92
CA THR A 130 -26.18 15.93 20.23
C THR A 130 -26.39 16.06 21.72
#